data_AF-A0A7X1NXY4-F1
#
_entry.id   AF-A0A7X1NXY4-F1
#
_cell.length_a   1.000
_cell.length_b   1.000
_cell.length_c   1.000
_cell.angle_alpha   90.00
_cell.angle_beta   90.00
_cell.angle_gamma   90.00
#
_symmetry.space_group_name_H-M   'P 1'
#
loop_
_entity.id
_entity.type
_entity.pdbx_description
1 polymer ?
#
loop_
_entity_poly.entity_id
_entity_poly.type
_entity_poly.pdbx_seq_one_letter_code
_entity_poly.pdbx_strand_id
1 'polypeptide(L)'
;MTMEAGKYTARVTFRELLEARGLTAYRVATEGRGTVSRNAVYALARGEADRVDLGTLGKLADVLERLTGDRVTVGDLLTLERTP
;
A
#
# COMPACT_ATOMS: atom_id res chain seq x y z
N MET A 1 11.32 -33.62 13.16
CA MET A 1 10.14 -32.74 13.17
C MET A 1 10.27 -31.80 11.98
N THR A 2 9.65 -32.16 10.85
CA THR A 2 9.71 -31.36 9.62
C THR A 2 8.73 -30.21 9.81
N MET A 3 9.22 -28.97 9.86
CA MET A 3 8.34 -27.80 9.85
C MET A 3 7.71 -27.71 8.45
N GLU A 4 6.40 -27.92 8.34
CA GLU A 4 5.68 -27.49 7.14
C GLU A 4 5.84 -25.98 7.02
N ALA A 5 6.47 -25.54 5.93
CA ALA A 5 6.58 -24.12 5.62
C ALA A 5 5.17 -23.58 5.38
N GLY A 6 4.62 -22.85 6.35
CA GLY A 6 3.35 -22.16 6.20
C GLY A 6 3.42 -21.19 5.02
N LYS A 7 2.35 -21.13 4.23
CA LYS A 7 2.24 -20.13 3.15
C LYS A 7 1.92 -18.77 3.77
N TYR A 8 2.46 -17.71 3.18
CA TYR A 8 2.11 -16.35 3.53
C TYR A 8 1.38 -15.70 2.36
N THR A 9 0.34 -14.94 2.67
CA THR A 9 -0.36 -14.08 1.75
C THR A 9 -0.12 -12.63 2.15
N ALA A 10 0.21 -11.77 1.17
CA ALA A 10 0.31 -10.34 1.39
C ALA A 10 -1.03 -9.69 1.07
N ARG A 11 -1.54 -8.89 2.02
CA ARG A 11 -2.72 -8.04 1.83
C ARG A 11 -2.28 -6.59 1.82
N VAL A 12 -2.78 -5.81 0.88
CA VAL A 12 -2.52 -4.38 0.81
C VAL A 12 -3.29 -3.66 1.92
N THR A 13 -2.62 -2.80 2.68
CA THR A 13 -3.18 -2.01 3.80
C THR A 13 -3.19 -0.51 3.54
N PHE A 14 -3.24 -0.12 2.26
CA PHE A 14 -3.18 1.28 1.86
C PHE A 14 -4.32 2.10 2.47
N ARG A 15 -5.55 1.58 2.48
CA ARG A 15 -6.71 2.26 3.05
C ARG A 15 -6.51 2.55 4.55
N GLU A 16 -6.14 1.53 5.31
CA GLU A 16 -5.93 1.62 6.75
C GLU A 16 -4.81 2.60 7.09
N LEU A 17 -3.74 2.63 6.28
CA LEU A 17 -2.66 3.60 6.44
C LEU A 17 -3.15 5.05 6.22
N LEU A 18 -4.00 5.28 5.22
CA LEU A 18 -4.57 6.63 4.98
C LEU A 18 -5.43 7.07 6.16
N GLU A 19 -6.31 6.19 6.65
CA GLU A 19 -7.18 6.47 7.79
C GLU A 19 -6.35 6.79 9.05
N ALA A 20 -5.31 6.00 9.34
CA ALA A 20 -4.42 6.20 10.48
C ALA A 20 -3.63 7.52 10.43
N ARG A 21 -3.32 8.01 9.23
CA ARG A 21 -2.56 9.26 9.02
C ARG A 21 -3.43 10.47 8.68
N GLY A 22 -4.76 10.35 8.72
CA GLY A 22 -5.68 11.43 8.36
C GLY A 22 -5.56 11.91 6.91
N LEU A 23 -5.17 11.01 6.01
CA LEU A 23 -4.99 11.29 4.58
C LEU A 23 -6.22 10.88 3.77
N THR A 24 -6.44 11.55 2.64
CA THR A 24 -7.46 11.16 1.67
C THR A 24 -6.82 10.57 0.42
N ALA A 25 -7.47 9.59 -0.19
CA ALA A 25 -7.04 9.03 -1.47
C ALA A 25 -6.92 10.11 -2.56
N TYR A 26 -7.78 11.13 -2.51
CA TYR A 26 -7.71 12.30 -3.37
C TYR A 26 -6.39 13.07 -3.21
N ARG A 27 -5.94 13.32 -1.97
CA ARG A 27 -4.69 14.02 -1.70
C ARG A 27 -3.49 13.24 -2.24
N VAL A 28 -3.47 11.92 -2.02
CA VAL A 28 -2.44 11.03 -2.57
C VAL A 28 -2.47 11.01 -4.10
N ALA A 29 -3.64 10.90 -4.73
CA ALA A 29 -3.76 10.91 -6.18
C ALA A 29 -3.38 12.26 -6.81
N THR A 30 -3.47 13.35 -6.05
CA THR A 30 -3.10 14.69 -6.50
C THR A 30 -1.60 14.87 -6.42
N GLU A 31 -0.98 14.53 -5.28
CA GLU A 31 0.47 14.63 -5.08
C GLU A 31 1.26 13.59 -5.90
N GLY A 32 0.67 12.42 -6.13
CA GLY A 32 1.26 11.35 -6.94
C GLY A 32 1.07 11.51 -8.45
N ARG A 33 0.54 12.63 -8.93
CA ARG A 33 0.32 12.85 -10.37
C ARG A 33 1.63 12.74 -11.14
N GLY A 34 1.65 11.90 -12.18
CA GLY A 34 2.85 11.62 -12.97
C GLY A 34 3.73 10.50 -12.40
N THR A 35 3.47 10.05 -11.17
CA THR A 35 4.19 8.94 -10.53
C THR A 35 3.32 7.69 -10.44
N VAL A 36 2.07 7.82 -9.96
CA VAL A 36 1.09 6.73 -9.82
C VAL A 36 -0.21 7.16 -10.49
N SER A 37 -0.88 6.24 -11.17
CA SER A 37 -2.16 6.54 -11.81
C SER A 37 -3.25 6.78 -10.76
N ARG A 38 -4.13 7.76 -11.01
CA ARG A 38 -5.27 8.06 -10.13
C ARG A 38 -6.17 6.84 -9.93
N ASN A 39 -6.36 6.03 -10.97
CA ASN A 39 -7.15 4.80 -10.91
C ASN A 39 -6.54 3.79 -9.94
N ALA A 40 -5.20 3.61 -9.96
CA ALA A 40 -4.53 2.71 -9.02
C ALA A 40 -4.71 3.17 -7.57
N VAL A 41 -4.55 4.47 -7.30
CA VAL A 41 -4.75 5.04 -5.95
C VAL A 41 -6.16 4.73 -5.43
N TYR A 42 -7.19 4.97 -6.24
CA TYR A 42 -8.57 4.71 -5.83
C TYR A 42 -8.92 3.22 -5.75
N ALA A 43 -8.39 2.39 -6.64
CA ALA A 43 -8.58 0.93 -6.55
C ALA A 43 -7.99 0.38 -5.24
N LEU A 44 -6.77 0.82 -4.88
CA LEU A 44 -6.11 0.42 -3.63
C LEU A 44 -6.85 0.95 -2.40
N ALA A 45 -7.32 2.21 -2.43
CA ALA A 45 -8.09 2.78 -1.32
C ALA A 45 -9.44 2.09 -1.09
N ARG A 46 -10.01 1.47 -2.14
CA ARG A 46 -11.24 0.68 -2.07
C ARG A 46 -10.99 -0.80 -1.75
N GLY A 47 -9.74 -1.25 -1.71
CA GLY A 47 -9.40 -2.67 -1.54
C GLY A 47 -9.74 -3.54 -2.75
N GLU A 48 -9.88 -2.94 -3.94
CA GLU A 48 -10.25 -3.63 -5.19
C GLU A 48 -9.03 -4.13 -5.97
N ALA A 49 -7.82 -3.92 -5.45
CA ALA A 49 -6.59 -4.31 -6.12
C ALA A 49 -6.19 -5.75 -5.75
N ASP A 50 -6.54 -6.71 -6.60
CA ASP A 50 -6.19 -8.13 -6.39
C ASP A 50 -4.68 -8.38 -6.48
N ARG A 51 -3.97 -7.61 -7.30
CA ARG A 51 -2.51 -7.70 -7.48
C ARG A 51 -1.95 -6.30 -7.72
N VAL A 52 -0.95 -5.94 -6.91
CA VAL A 52 -0.15 -4.74 -7.11
C VAL A 52 1.32 -5.13 -7.05
N ASP A 53 2.11 -4.63 -8.00
CA ASP A 53 3.54 -4.88 -8.01
C ASP A 53 4.26 -4.01 -6.96
N LEU A 54 5.42 -4.48 -6.50
CA LEU A 54 6.21 -3.77 -5.50
C LEU A 54 6.72 -2.40 -5.99
N GLY A 55 6.85 -2.19 -7.31
CA GLY A 55 7.25 -0.91 -7.89
C GLY A 55 6.15 0.15 -7.76
N THR A 56 4.89 -0.23 -7.99
CA THR A 56 3.73 0.63 -7.73
C THR A 56 3.60 0.96 -6.25
N LEU A 57 3.84 -0.01 -5.36
CA LEU A 57 3.87 0.24 -3.91
C LEU A 57 5.02 1.16 -3.49
N GLY A 58 6.23 0.99 -4.05
CA GLY A 58 7.36 1.87 -3.77
C GLY A 58 7.08 3.32 -4.15
N LYS A 59 6.49 3.52 -5.34
CA LYS A 59 6.04 4.84 -5.78
C LYS A 59 4.99 5.46 -4.86
N LEU A 60 4.07 4.67 -4.32
CA LEU A 60 3.09 5.15 -3.33
C LEU A 60 3.76 5.51 -2.01
N ALA A 61 4.70 4.69 -1.54
CA ALA A 61 5.47 4.98 -0.35
C ALA A 61 6.20 6.33 -0.48
N ASP A 62 6.86 6.58 -1.62
CA ASP A 62 7.52 7.87 -1.89
C ASP A 62 6.54 9.06 -1.86
N VAL A 63 5.32 8.90 -2.39
CA VAL A 63 4.29 9.95 -2.36
C VAL A 63 3.84 10.21 -0.93
N LEU A 64 3.61 9.15 -0.15
CA LEU A 64 3.18 9.26 1.25
C LEU A 64 4.25 9.88 2.13
N GLU A 65 5.52 9.53 1.91
CA GLU A 65 6.66 10.13 2.59
C GLU A 65 6.72 11.64 2.33
N ARG A 66 6.57 12.08 1.07
CA ARG A 66 6.48 13.52 0.75
C ARG A 66 5.28 14.23 1.39
N LEU A 67 4.13 13.57 1.47
CA LEU A 67 2.92 14.15 2.04
C LEU A 67 2.96 14.29 3.56
N THR A 68 3.64 13.37 4.23
CA THR A 68 3.62 13.25 5.69
C THR A 68 4.89 13.78 6.34
N GLY A 69 6.02 13.79 5.62
CA GLY A 69 7.35 14.03 6.17
C GLY A 69 7.91 12.84 6.93
N ASP A 70 7.13 11.77 7.10
CA ASP A 70 7.52 10.56 7.80
C ASP A 70 7.94 9.49 6.81
N ARG A 71 8.96 8.71 7.17
CA ARG A 71 9.40 7.57 6.35
C ARG A 71 8.24 6.61 6.08
N VAL A 72 8.07 6.21 4.83
CA VAL A 72 7.11 5.16 4.43
C VAL A 72 7.83 4.13 3.58
N THR A 73 7.60 2.85 3.87
CA THR A 73 8.15 1.73 3.14
C THR A 73 7.06 0.90 2.48
N VAL A 74 7.44 0.04 1.54
CA VAL A 74 6.52 -0.95 0.96
C VAL A 74 5.94 -1.88 2.04
N GLY A 75 6.68 -2.15 3.11
CA GLY A 75 6.21 -2.96 4.23
C GLY A 75 5.05 -2.32 4.99
N ASP A 76 5.01 -0.98 5.07
CA ASP A 76 3.91 -0.26 5.72
C ASP A 76 2.59 -0.31 4.91
N LEU A 77 2.70 -0.68 3.63
CA LEU A 77 1.58 -0.82 2.69
C LEU A 77 1.08 -2.26 2.60
N LEU A 78 1.67 -3.20 3.36
CA LEU A 78 1.37 -4.61 3.32
C LEU A 78 1.19 -5.18 4.73
N THR A 79 0.26 -6.12 4.88
CA THR A 79 0.23 -7.05 6.01
C THR A 79 0.46 -8.45 5.48
N LEU A 80 1.35 -9.20 6.13
CA LEU A 80 1.60 -10.60 5.83
C LEU A 80 0.74 -11.46 6.76
N GLU A 81 -0.08 -12.31 6.16
CA GLU A 81 -0.95 -13.23 6.87
C GLU A 81 -0.49 -14.66 6.61
N ARG A 82 -0.30 -15.45 7.68
CA ARG A 82 0.02 -16.87 7.54
C ARG A 82 -1.27 -17.62 7.20
N THR A 83 -1.28 -18.27 6.05
CA THR A 83 -2.37 -19.15 5.64
C THR A 83 -2.14 -20.56 6.22
N PRO A 84 -3.20 -21.26 6.66
CA PRO A 84 -3.11 -22.63 7.17
C PRO A 84 -2.49 -23.60 6.17
#